data_AF-A0A7Y3T0Z5-F1
#
_entry.id   AF-A0A7Y3T0Z5-F1
#
_cell.length_a   1.000
_cell.length_b   1.000
_cell.length_c   1.000
_cell.angle_alpha   90.00
_cell.angle_beta   90.00
_cell.angle_gamma   90.00
#
_symmetry.space_group_name_H-M   'P 1'
#
loop_
_entity.id
_entity.type
_entity.pdbx_description
1 polymer ?
#
loop_
_entity_poly.entity_id
_entity_poly.type
_entity_poly.pdbx_seq_one_letter_code
_entity_poly.pdbx_strand_id
1 'polypeptide(L)'
;MYYSYVMGIDNSIDELKKDGFVIEQDGNNHMICFPENKAIVWEKYISKHLELQYWNEYIADNSIVFLFHLQDGIRRYEVYNYKDDEVLALCEKLCECKFESIKAMLVGNHFYKDKIN
;
A
#
# COMPACT_ATOMS: atom_id res chain seq x y z
N MET A 1 8.42 12.16 -0.81
CA MET A 1 8.64 10.90 -0.05
C MET A 1 7.33 10.15 -0.12
N TYR A 2 7.39 8.84 -0.35
CA TYR A 2 6.22 7.98 -0.43
C TYR A 2 6.08 7.17 0.84
N TYR A 3 4.84 6.85 1.19
CA TYR A 3 4.47 6.21 2.45
C TYR A 3 3.60 4.99 2.17
N SER A 4 3.97 3.84 2.70
CA SER A 4 3.22 2.59 2.54
C SER A 4 3.00 1.93 3.89
N TYR A 5 1.80 1.43 4.12
CA TYR A 5 1.47 0.51 5.18
C TYR A 5 1.26 -0.85 4.54
N VAL A 6 2.01 -1.86 4.95
CA VAL A 6 1.93 -3.18 4.33
C VAL A 6 1.60 -4.26 5.34
N MET A 7 0.63 -5.09 4.94
CA MET A 7 0.17 -6.28 5.65
C MET A 7 0.48 -7.50 4.77
N GLY A 8 0.55 -8.69 5.38
CA GLY A 8 0.74 -9.94 4.63
C GLY A 8 2.12 -10.06 3.97
N ILE A 9 3.16 -9.53 4.61
CA ILE A 9 4.56 -9.72 4.23
C ILE A 9 5.36 -10.06 5.49
N ASP A 10 6.29 -10.99 5.36
CA ASP A 10 7.19 -11.40 6.44
C ASP A 10 8.34 -10.39 6.70
N ASN A 11 9.22 -10.73 7.64
CA ASN A 11 10.33 -9.86 8.02
C ASN A 11 11.43 -9.75 6.95
N SER A 12 11.32 -10.41 5.79
CA SER A 12 12.28 -10.25 4.67
C SER A 12 12.30 -8.82 4.12
N ILE A 13 11.28 -8.03 4.43
CA ILE A 13 11.18 -6.62 4.05
C ILE A 13 12.34 -5.77 4.59
N ASP A 14 12.92 -6.16 5.71
CA ASP A 14 14.06 -5.47 6.33
C ASP A 14 15.29 -5.40 5.40
N GLU A 15 15.39 -6.29 4.41
CA GLU A 15 16.44 -6.21 3.42
C GLU A 15 16.42 -4.90 2.62
N LEU A 16 15.26 -4.28 2.44
CA LEU A 16 15.13 -3.02 1.71
C LEU A 16 15.76 -1.83 2.46
N LYS A 17 16.07 -1.97 3.76
CA LYS A 17 16.81 -0.93 4.51
C LYS A 17 18.14 -0.59 3.84
N LYS A 18 18.82 -1.58 3.24
CA LYS A 18 20.08 -1.37 2.48
C LYS A 18 19.91 -0.47 1.25
N ASP A 19 18.69 -0.40 0.73
CA ASP A 19 18.32 0.36 -0.46
C ASP A 19 17.76 1.76 -0.12
N GLY A 20 17.81 2.15 1.15
CA GLY A 20 17.38 3.47 1.64
C GLY A 20 15.91 3.56 2.03
N PHE A 21 15.24 2.42 2.22
CA PHE A 21 13.89 2.38 2.80
C PHE A 21 13.97 2.54 4.32
N VAL A 22 13.09 3.38 4.88
CA VAL A 22 12.86 3.45 6.31
C VAL A 22 11.68 2.54 6.62
N ILE A 23 11.90 1.57 7.51
CA ILE A 23 10.92 0.53 7.85
C ILE A 23 10.78 0.50 9.36
N GLU A 24 9.56 0.69 9.81
CA GLU A 24 9.16 0.61 11.21
C GLU A 24 8.10 -0.48 11.35
N GLN A 25 8.23 -1.29 12.40
CA GLN A 25 7.29 -2.37 12.66
C GLN A 25 6.07 -1.84 13.43
N ASP A 26 4.89 -2.30 13.05
CA ASP A 26 3.62 -2.05 13.73
C ASP A 26 2.90 -3.38 13.97
N GLY A 27 3.16 -4.00 15.12
CA GLY A 27 2.71 -5.37 15.40
C GLY A 27 3.27 -6.37 14.39
N ASN A 28 2.39 -6.95 13.57
CA ASN A 28 2.76 -7.88 12.48
C ASN A 28 2.85 -7.20 11.11
N ASN A 29 2.64 -5.89 11.06
CA ASN A 29 2.63 -5.09 9.84
C ASN A 29 3.83 -4.15 9.80
N HIS A 30 4.03 -3.47 8.68
CA HIS A 30 5.16 -2.58 8.49
C HIS A 30 4.73 -1.22 7.93
N MET A 31 5.27 -0.16 8.54
CA MET A 31 5.20 1.23 8.09
C MET A 31 6.46 1.56 7.32
N ILE A 32 6.31 1.99 6.08
CA ILE A 32 7.41 2.18 5.14
C ILE A 32 7.44 3.61 4.64
N CYS A 33 8.62 4.20 4.61
CA CYS A 33 8.89 5.49 3.99
C CYS A 33 10.07 5.36 3.03
N PHE A 34 9.91 5.86 1.80
CA PHE A 34 10.94 5.75 0.76
C PHE A 34 10.89 6.91 -0.25
N PRO A 35 12.00 7.24 -0.92
CA PRO A 35 12.02 8.28 -1.94
C PRO A 35 11.32 7.82 -3.23
N GLU A 36 10.78 8.77 -4.00
CA GLU A 36 10.04 8.52 -5.25
C GLU A 36 10.80 7.61 -6.23
N ASN A 37 12.11 7.83 -6.38
CA ASN A 37 12.95 7.04 -7.30
C ASN A 37 13.08 5.55 -6.89
N LYS A 38 12.55 5.15 -5.73
CA LYS A 38 12.49 3.76 -5.26
C LYS A 38 11.12 3.11 -5.47
N ALA A 39 10.14 3.81 -6.04
CA ALA A 39 8.81 3.24 -6.34
C ALA A 39 8.89 1.94 -7.15
N ILE A 40 9.71 1.89 -8.21
CA ILE A 40 9.88 0.65 -9.01
C ILE A 40 10.48 -0.50 -8.18
N VAL A 41 11.38 -0.20 -7.24
CA VAL A 41 11.95 -1.22 -6.34
C VAL A 41 10.88 -1.74 -5.39
N TRP A 42 10.08 -0.84 -4.84
CA TRP A 42 8.96 -1.16 -3.96
C TRP A 42 7.90 -2.04 -4.65
N GLU A 43 7.39 -1.61 -5.81
CA GLU A 43 6.36 -2.35 -6.55
C GLU A 43 6.84 -3.76 -6.94
N LYS A 44 8.13 -3.90 -7.33
CA LYS A 44 8.74 -5.21 -7.61
C LYS A 44 8.85 -6.10 -6.39
N TYR A 45 9.13 -5.52 -5.23
CA TYR A 45 9.18 -6.26 -3.97
C TYR A 45 7.78 -6.75 -3.61
N ILE A 46 6.78 -5.85 -3.57
CA ILE A 46 5.39 -6.21 -3.31
C ILE A 46 4.91 -7.31 -4.24
N SER A 47 5.22 -7.22 -5.54
CA SER A 47 4.76 -8.21 -6.52
C SER A 47 5.30 -9.62 -6.30
N LYS A 48 6.40 -9.78 -5.54
CA LYS A 48 7.00 -11.08 -5.24
C LYS A 48 6.58 -11.63 -3.88
N HIS A 49 6.26 -10.74 -2.94
CA HIS A 49 6.14 -11.08 -1.52
C HIS A 49 4.72 -10.93 -0.97
N LEU A 50 3.86 -10.14 -1.61
CA LEU A 50 2.48 -9.96 -1.16
C LEU A 50 1.69 -11.26 -1.34
N GLU A 51 0.95 -11.66 -0.31
CA GLU A 51 0.10 -12.85 -0.37
C GLU A 51 -1.07 -12.70 -1.38
N LEU A 52 -1.54 -13.81 -1.92
CA LEU A 52 -2.68 -13.83 -2.84
C LEU A 52 -3.96 -13.34 -2.13
N GLN A 53 -4.76 -12.53 -2.81
CA GLN A 53 -5.94 -11.82 -2.29
C GLN A 53 -5.65 -10.72 -1.27
N TYR A 54 -4.38 -10.35 -1.09
CA TYR A 54 -4.02 -9.11 -0.39
C TYR A 54 -3.79 -7.98 -1.38
N TRP A 55 -3.78 -6.76 -0.86
CA TRP A 55 -3.30 -5.59 -1.58
C TRP A 55 -2.28 -4.84 -0.73
N ASN A 56 -1.46 -4.05 -1.39
CA ASN A 56 -0.68 -3.00 -0.75
C ASN A 56 -1.00 -1.67 -1.43
N GLU A 57 -0.88 -0.59 -0.68
CA GLU A 57 -0.99 0.75 -1.20
C GLU A 57 0.12 1.64 -0.68
N TYR A 58 0.44 2.68 -1.44
CA TYR A 58 1.32 3.73 -0.98
C TYR A 58 0.87 5.12 -1.47
N ILE A 59 1.05 6.10 -0.60
CA ILE A 59 0.79 7.52 -0.89
C ILE A 59 1.97 8.05 -1.71
N ALA A 60 1.69 8.44 -2.95
CA ALA A 60 2.58 9.21 -3.81
C ALA A 60 2.25 10.71 -3.71
N ASP A 61 2.92 11.56 -4.48
CA ASP A 61 2.79 13.02 -4.33
C ASP A 61 1.37 13.53 -4.58
N ASN A 62 0.72 13.06 -5.67
CA ASN A 62 -0.63 13.50 -6.07
C ASN A 62 -1.60 12.33 -6.29
N SER A 63 -1.17 11.11 -5.97
CA SER A 63 -1.92 9.88 -6.20
C SER A 63 -1.69 8.89 -5.08
N ILE A 64 -2.55 7.87 -5.03
CA ILE A 64 -2.31 6.67 -4.24
C ILE A 64 -2.18 5.54 -5.23
N VAL A 65 -1.11 4.77 -5.10
CA VAL A 65 -0.90 3.60 -5.94
C VAL A 65 -1.34 2.38 -5.16
N PHE A 66 -2.21 1.58 -5.76
CA PHE A 66 -2.68 0.31 -5.22
C PHE A 66 -2.11 -0.84 -6.05
N LEU A 67 -1.68 -1.89 -5.37
CA LEU A 67 -1.15 -3.13 -5.93
C LEU A 67 -1.97 -4.29 -5.38
N PHE A 68 -2.91 -4.81 -6.17
CA PHE A 68 -3.76 -5.93 -5.78
C PHE A 68 -3.18 -7.24 -6.28
N HIS A 69 -2.93 -8.20 -5.39
CA HIS A 69 -2.54 -9.55 -5.79
C HIS A 69 -3.80 -10.40 -6.00
N LEU A 70 -4.20 -10.55 -7.25
CA LEU A 70 -5.34 -11.35 -7.68
C LEU A 70 -4.87 -12.67 -8.30
N GLN A 71 -5.82 -13.54 -8.64
CA GLN A 71 -5.53 -14.89 -9.20
C GLN A 71 -4.71 -14.85 -10.49
N ASP A 72 -4.81 -13.77 -11.26
CA ASP A 72 -4.08 -13.53 -12.50
C ASP A 72 -2.77 -12.74 -12.31
N GLY A 73 -2.40 -12.44 -11.06
CA GLY A 73 -1.19 -11.71 -10.67
C GLY A 73 -1.49 -10.33 -10.10
N ILE A 74 -0.49 -9.45 -10.16
CA ILE A 74 -0.57 -8.11 -9.59
C ILE A 74 -1.26 -7.15 -10.57
N ARG A 75 -2.31 -6.48 -10.09
CA ARG A 75 -2.94 -5.35 -10.79
C ARG A 75 -2.59 -4.05 -10.09
N ARG A 76 -2.05 -3.10 -10.86
CA ARG A 76 -1.67 -1.76 -10.41
C ARG A 76 -2.73 -0.75 -10.79
N TYR A 77 -3.16 0.05 -9.82
CA TYR A 77 -4.04 1.19 -10.02
C TYR A 77 -3.38 2.44 -9.47
N GLU A 78 -3.62 3.57 -10.13
CA GLU A 78 -3.16 4.86 -9.67
C GLU A 78 -4.34 5.79 -9.52
N VAL A 79 -4.67 6.08 -8.27
CA VAL A 79 -5.89 6.78 -7.88
C VAL A 79 -5.57 8.22 -7.57
N TYR A 80 -6.23 9.13 -8.27
CA TYR A 80 -6.13 10.56 -8.05
C TYR A 80 -7.34 11.06 -7.27
N ASN A 81 -7.12 12.06 -6.39
CA ASN A 81 -8.18 12.70 -5.60
C ASN A 81 -9.09 11.73 -4.80
N TYR A 82 -8.58 10.53 -4.46
CA TYR A 82 -9.30 9.49 -3.73
C TYR A 82 -10.58 8.98 -4.43
N LYS A 83 -10.66 9.10 -5.76
CA LYS A 83 -11.86 8.74 -6.53
C LYS A 83 -11.54 7.64 -7.55
N ASP A 84 -11.95 6.43 -7.21
CA ASP A 84 -11.93 5.28 -8.11
C ASP A 84 -12.88 4.22 -7.54
N ASP A 85 -14.05 4.06 -8.17
CA ASP A 85 -15.09 3.14 -7.69
C ASP A 85 -14.67 1.68 -7.83
N GLU A 86 -13.82 1.36 -8.81
CA GLU A 86 -13.30 0.00 -9.00
C GLU A 86 -12.33 -0.35 -7.88
N VAL A 87 -11.39 0.53 -7.57
CA VAL A 87 -10.43 0.34 -6.46
C VAL A 87 -11.15 0.24 -5.12
N LEU A 88 -12.13 1.11 -4.86
CA LEU A 88 -12.92 1.05 -3.63
C LEU A 88 -13.64 -0.30 -3.51
N ALA A 89 -14.32 -0.75 -4.58
CA ALA A 89 -15.01 -2.03 -4.59
C ALA A 89 -14.05 -3.22 -4.42
N LEU A 90 -12.83 -3.15 -4.96
CA LEU A 90 -11.79 -4.16 -4.75
C LEU A 90 -11.35 -4.22 -3.29
N CYS A 91 -11.05 -3.07 -2.66
CA CYS A 91 -10.70 -3.02 -1.25
C CYS A 91 -11.81 -3.62 -0.37
N GLU A 92 -13.05 -3.19 -0.58
CA GLU A 92 -14.22 -3.68 0.17
C GLU A 92 -14.44 -5.18 0.01
N LYS A 93 -14.22 -5.71 -1.21
CA LYS A 93 -14.34 -7.13 -1.51
C LYS A 93 -13.27 -7.95 -0.79
N LEU A 94 -12.02 -7.49 -0.77
CA LEU A 94 -10.91 -8.23 -0.17
C LEU A 94 -10.91 -8.19 1.37
N CYS A 95 -11.35 -7.08 1.98
CA CYS A 95 -11.48 -6.98 3.44
C CYS A 95 -12.83 -7.48 3.99
N GLU A 96 -13.78 -7.85 3.12
CA GLU A 96 -15.18 -8.15 3.47
C GLU A 96 -15.85 -7.04 4.30
N CYS A 97 -15.53 -5.78 3.97
CA CYS A 97 -15.92 -4.61 4.76
C CYS A 97 -16.35 -3.44 3.85
N LYS A 98 -17.11 -2.47 4.38
CA LYS A 98 -17.57 -1.30 3.63
C LYS A 98 -16.85 -0.04 4.08
N PHE A 99 -16.50 0.80 3.12
CA PHE A 99 -15.86 2.10 3.36
C PHE A 99 -16.70 3.23 2.75
N GLU A 100 -16.74 4.38 3.43
CA GLU A 100 -17.39 5.57 2.88
C GLU A 100 -16.67 6.07 1.61
N SER A 101 -15.34 6.00 1.61
CA SER A 101 -14.47 6.39 0.49
C SER A 101 -13.06 5.84 0.68
N ILE A 102 -12.24 5.90 -0.38
CA ILE A 102 -10.81 5.60 -0.29
C ILE A 102 -10.12 6.53 0.74
N LYS A 103 -10.49 7.81 0.79
CA LYS A 103 -9.90 8.75 1.76
C LYS A 103 -10.22 8.31 3.20
N ALA A 104 -11.47 7.96 3.48
CA ALA A 104 -11.88 7.50 4.81
C ALA A 104 -11.17 6.20 5.22
N MET A 105 -11.03 5.25 4.30
CA MET A 105 -10.27 4.01 4.51
C MET A 105 -8.82 4.32 4.92
N LEU A 106 -8.12 5.17 4.17
CA LEU A 106 -6.72 5.51 4.45
C LEU A 106 -6.56 6.30 5.75
N VAL A 107 -7.40 7.32 5.99
CA VAL A 107 -7.35 8.13 7.21
C VAL A 107 -7.68 7.31 8.47
N GLY A 108 -8.45 6.23 8.31
CA GLY A 108 -8.69 5.24 9.37
C GLY A 108 -7.42 4.51 9.82
N ASN A 109 -6.39 4.44 8.96
CA ASN A 109 -5.08 3.93 9.33
C ASN A 109 -4.25 5.03 10.02
N HIS A 110 -3.80 4.76 11.25
CA HIS A 110 -3.06 5.74 12.06
C HIS A 110 -1.76 6.22 11.38
N PHE A 111 -1.13 5.39 10.55
CA PHE A 111 0.10 5.77 9.84
C PHE A 111 -0.15 6.85 8.79
N TYR A 112 -1.26 6.76 8.06
CA TYR A 112 -1.59 7.69 6.99
C TYR A 112 -2.31 8.94 7.46
N LYS A 113 -2.94 8.90 8.64
CA LYS A 113 -3.71 10.02 9.19
C LYS A 113 -2.94 11.35 9.16
N ASP A 114 -1.65 11.32 9.47
CA ASP A 114 -0.78 12.51 9.50
C ASP A 114 0.02 12.71 8.19
N LYS A 115 -0.33 11.98 7.14
CA LYS A 115 0.30 12.04 5.79
C LYS A 115 -0.71 12.46 4.73
N ILE A 116 -2.00 12.37 5.04
CA ILE A 116 -3.12 12.77 4.21
C ILE A 116 -3.70 14.06 4.80
N ASN A 117 -3.66 15.14 4.02
CA ASN A 117 -4.33 16.41 4.35
C ASN A 117 -5.76 16.46 3.77
#